data_AF-A0A834G573-F1
#
_entry.id   AF-A0A834G573-F1
#
_cell.length_a   1.000
_cell.length_b   1.000
_cell.length_c   1.000
_cell.angle_alpha   90.00
_cell.angle_beta   90.00
_cell.angle_gamma   90.00
#
_symmetry.space_group_name_H-M   'P 1'
#
loop_
_entity.id
_entity.type
_entity.pdbx_description
1 polymer ?
#
loop_
_entity_poly.entity_id
_entity_poly.type
_entity_poly.pdbx_seq_one_letter_code
_entity_poly.pdbx_strand_id
1 'polypeptide(L)'
;MASSPSLLRSTTPSFPGQFTAVPTLHSVRLPYGNPRNRWGGLSVKAASVVLVDKTDATKVHRLKTNYLEKIIPLLKEEFSYTNIHQVPKLEKIVVNCGMGQAAQNEKGLDAAVKELASITGQRPVITRAKKAIATFKLREGQPTGIACTLRGKVMYAFLDRMINLGLPRTRDFQGVNPNSFDGHGNYNIGFKDQGVFPEIRYDVIGKQRGMDVCIVTSAKTDKECFRLLALMGMPFREGGGPVNVVRKKKLKSHHFDSKAKADARR
;
A
#
# COMPACT_ATOMS: atom_id res chain seq x y z
N MET A 1 73.01 48.88 -39.28
CA MET A 1 73.52 49.58 -38.08
C MET A 1 72.60 50.74 -37.80
N ALA A 2 72.03 50.81 -36.58
CA ALA A 2 71.32 51.95 -35.97
C ALA A 2 70.08 52.44 -36.75
N SER A 3 68.98 52.93 -36.19
CA SER A 3 68.51 53.19 -34.84
C SER A 3 67.09 53.76 -35.04
N SER A 4 66.09 53.20 -34.36
CA SER A 4 64.81 53.88 -34.03
C SER A 4 65.09 55.21 -33.27
N PRO A 5 64.15 56.18 -33.04
CA PRO A 5 62.70 56.01 -32.86
C PRO A 5 61.75 57.22 -33.22
N SER A 6 60.44 56.99 -33.04
CA SER A 6 59.40 57.89 -32.43
C SER A 6 58.99 59.25 -33.05
N LEU A 7 57.67 59.46 -33.28
CA LEU A 7 56.76 60.28 -32.43
C LEU A 7 55.47 60.77 -33.16
N LEU A 8 54.34 60.63 -32.44
CA LEU A 8 53.17 61.53 -32.33
C LEU A 8 52.20 61.74 -33.51
N ARG A 9 50.95 61.26 -33.35
CA ARG A 9 49.84 62.11 -32.91
C ARG A 9 48.63 61.30 -32.42
N SER A 10 48.23 61.65 -31.21
CA SER A 10 46.96 61.38 -30.52
C SER A 10 45.81 62.20 -31.11
N THR A 11 44.58 61.68 -31.07
CA THR A 11 43.42 62.41 -30.52
C THR A 11 42.30 61.44 -30.13
N THR A 12 41.98 61.50 -28.84
CA THR A 12 40.78 61.06 -28.11
C THR A 12 39.49 61.72 -28.65
N PRO A 13 38.30 61.19 -28.32
CA PRO A 13 37.56 61.68 -27.14
C PRO A 13 37.01 60.51 -26.28
N SER A 14 37.32 60.39 -24.99
CA SER A 14 36.72 61.07 -23.82
C SER A 14 35.27 60.67 -23.51
N PHE A 15 35.13 59.71 -22.57
CA PHE A 15 34.23 59.62 -21.39
C PHE A 15 32.71 59.96 -21.54
N PRO A 16 31.78 59.31 -20.79
CA PRO A 16 31.95 58.96 -19.37
C PRO A 16 31.48 57.56 -18.96
N GLY A 17 31.91 57.17 -17.76
CA GLY A 17 31.69 55.85 -17.21
C GLY A 17 30.25 55.58 -16.78
N GLN A 18 29.88 54.32 -16.97
CA GLN A 18 28.95 53.59 -16.10
C GLN A 18 29.50 52.16 -16.04
N PHE A 19 30.30 51.88 -15.02
CA PHE A 19 30.57 50.50 -14.61
C PHE A 19 29.22 49.91 -14.18
N THR A 20 28.66 49.00 -14.97
CA THR A 20 27.53 48.19 -14.54
C THR A 20 27.99 47.37 -13.34
N ALA A 21 27.41 47.69 -12.18
CA ALA A 21 27.66 46.99 -10.93
C ALA A 21 27.48 45.48 -11.13
N VAL A 22 28.49 44.71 -10.74
CA VAL A 22 28.34 43.29 -10.44
C VAL A 22 27.17 43.17 -9.45
N PRO A 23 26.12 42.38 -9.72
CA PRO A 23 25.10 42.17 -8.71
C PRO A 23 25.75 41.46 -7.54
N THR A 24 25.91 42.19 -6.44
CA THR A 24 26.19 41.62 -5.14
C THR A 24 25.13 40.55 -4.90
N LEU A 25 25.60 39.32 -4.73
CA LEU A 25 24.81 38.20 -4.23
C LEU A 25 23.98 38.72 -3.06
N HIS A 26 22.68 38.87 -3.29
CA HIS A 26 21.75 39.13 -2.22
C HIS A 26 21.86 37.93 -1.29
N SER A 27 22.46 38.17 -0.12
CA SER A 27 22.43 37.26 0.99
C SER A 27 20.97 37.09 1.39
N VAL A 28 20.35 36.06 0.85
CA VAL A 28 19.04 35.59 1.31
C VAL A 28 19.22 35.27 2.79
N ARG A 29 18.67 36.13 3.65
CA ARG A 29 18.52 35.83 5.08
C ARG A 29 17.68 34.56 5.17
N LEU A 30 18.33 33.44 5.48
CA LEU A 30 17.65 32.23 5.92
C LEU A 30 16.77 32.61 7.12
N PRO A 31 15.45 32.32 7.11
CA PRO A 31 14.67 32.44 8.32
C PRO A 31 15.28 31.49 9.35
N TYR A 32 15.63 32.02 10.52
CA TYR A 32 16.10 31.26 11.66
C TYR A 32 14.94 30.38 12.16
N GLY A 33 14.76 29.23 11.51
CA GLY A 33 13.76 28.22 11.82
C GLY A 33 14.24 27.31 12.93
N ASN A 34 13.47 27.30 14.01
CA ASN A 34 13.60 26.45 15.19
C ASN A 34 14.09 25.01 14.88
N PRO A 35 15.20 24.50 15.48
CA PRO A 35 15.84 23.24 15.07
C PRO A 35 15.10 21.97 15.52
N ARG A 36 13.79 22.02 15.82
CA ARG A 36 13.03 20.89 16.36
C ARG A 36 12.28 20.02 15.36
N ASN A 37 12.18 20.40 14.09
CA ASN A 37 11.50 19.59 13.07
C ASN A 37 12.43 19.26 11.91
N ARG A 38 13.36 18.32 12.13
CA ARG A 38 14.29 17.82 11.10
C ARG A 38 13.88 16.48 10.50
N TRP A 39 12.58 16.19 10.48
CA TRP A 39 12.03 15.01 9.82
C TRP A 39 10.87 15.48 8.94
N GLY A 40 11.17 15.68 7.66
CA GLY A 40 10.19 16.01 6.65
C GLY A 40 9.09 14.96 6.63
N GLY A 41 7.90 15.35 7.05
CA GLY A 41 6.70 14.59 6.78
C GLY A 41 6.52 14.52 5.27
N LEU A 42 6.54 13.29 4.74
CA LEU A 42 6.06 13.04 3.38
C LEU A 42 4.57 13.36 3.32
N SER A 43 4.23 14.61 3.01
CA SER A 43 2.88 14.99 2.60
C SER A 43 2.76 14.65 1.12
N VAL A 44 2.13 13.51 0.84
CA VAL A 44 1.72 13.16 -0.51
C VAL A 44 0.46 13.97 -0.79
N LYS A 45 0.54 14.96 -1.70
CA LYS A 45 -0.64 15.68 -2.19
C LYS A 45 -1.57 14.73 -2.94
N ALA A 46 -2.87 14.99 -2.81
CA ALA A 46 -4.05 14.34 -3.39
C ALA A 46 -4.08 14.16 -4.92
N ALA A 47 -3.06 13.50 -5.51
CA ALA A 47 -2.98 13.27 -6.95
C ALA A 47 -2.53 11.85 -7.31
N SER A 48 -2.74 10.86 -6.43
CA SER A 48 -2.33 9.47 -6.67
C SER A 48 -3.45 8.59 -7.23
N VAL A 49 -4.52 9.17 -7.78
CA VAL A 49 -5.23 8.45 -8.85
C VAL A 49 -4.41 8.71 -10.10
N VAL A 50 -3.37 7.88 -10.30
CA VAL A 50 -2.66 7.87 -11.58
C VAL A 50 -3.70 7.45 -12.60
N LEU A 51 -4.26 8.43 -13.32
CA LEU A 51 -5.13 8.17 -14.45
C LEU A 51 -4.32 7.29 -15.39
N VAL A 52 -4.79 6.05 -15.54
CA VAL A 52 -4.13 5.06 -16.35
C VAL A 52 -4.17 5.55 -17.79
N ASP A 53 -3.01 5.82 -18.37
CA ASP A 53 -2.91 6.21 -19.78
C ASP A 53 -3.55 5.12 -20.65
N LYS A 54 -4.43 5.53 -21.57
CA LYS A 54 -5.24 4.61 -22.39
C LYS A 54 -4.39 3.61 -23.19
N THR A 55 -3.16 3.99 -23.55
CA THR A 55 -2.19 3.16 -24.27
C THR A 55 -1.58 2.05 -23.42
N ASP A 56 -1.47 2.25 -22.10
CA ASP A 56 -0.95 1.23 -21.19
C ASP A 56 -2.04 0.19 -20.84
N ALA A 57 -3.31 0.60 -20.92
CA ALA A 57 -4.47 -0.25 -20.65
C ALA A 57 -4.67 -1.37 -21.69
N THR A 58 -4.23 -1.17 -22.94
CA THR A 58 -4.38 -2.18 -24.01
C THR A 58 -3.40 -3.35 -23.89
N LYS A 59 -2.40 -3.27 -23.00
CA LYS A 59 -1.47 -4.38 -22.75
C LYS A 59 -2.16 -5.50 -21.98
N VAL A 60 -2.02 -6.75 -22.45
CA VAL A 60 -2.63 -7.98 -21.87
C VAL A 60 -2.39 -8.13 -20.35
N HIS A 61 -1.29 -7.59 -19.83
CA HIS A 61 -0.98 -7.57 -18.39
C HIS A 61 -0.47 -6.19 -17.93
N ARG A 62 -1.33 -5.17 -18.03
CA ARG A 62 -1.05 -3.78 -17.62
C ARG A 62 -0.20 -3.64 -16.36
N LEU A 63 -0.66 -4.16 -15.22
CA LEU A 63 0.05 -4.01 -13.93
C LEU A 63 1.42 -4.71 -13.92
N LYS A 64 1.54 -5.86 -14.57
CA LYS A 64 2.82 -6.59 -14.61
C LYS A 64 3.84 -5.82 -15.46
N THR A 65 3.41 -5.29 -16.60
CA THR A 65 4.29 -4.50 -17.46
C THR A 65 4.68 -3.18 -16.81
N ASN A 66 3.72 -2.47 -16.22
CA ASN A 66 3.98 -1.25 -15.45
C ASN A 66 4.97 -1.50 -14.30
N TYR A 67 4.83 -2.63 -13.60
CA TYR A 67 5.77 -3.03 -12.56
C TYR A 67 7.20 -3.13 -13.08
N LEU A 68 7.41 -3.82 -14.20
CA LEU A 68 8.74 -4.02 -14.78
C LEU A 68 9.35 -2.75 -15.37
N GLU A 69 8.56 -1.96 -16.11
CA GLU A 69 9.03 -0.80 -16.87
C GLU A 69 9.20 0.45 -16.00
N LYS A 70 8.25 0.73 -15.09
CA LYS A 70 8.19 2.00 -14.34
C LYS A 70 8.44 1.84 -12.85
N ILE A 71 7.85 0.83 -12.20
CA ILE A 71 7.90 0.73 -10.74
C ILE A 71 9.28 0.27 -10.22
N ILE A 72 9.90 -0.73 -10.88
CA ILE A 72 11.24 -1.21 -10.51
C ILE A 72 12.30 -0.08 -10.50
N PRO A 73 12.48 0.73 -11.58
CA PRO A 73 13.48 1.78 -11.57
C PRO A 73 13.21 2.83 -10.48
N LEU A 74 11.95 3.25 -10.30
CA LEU A 74 11.57 4.21 -9.27
C LEU A 74 11.90 3.70 -7.86
N LEU A 75 11.55 2.45 -7.53
CA LEU A 75 11.87 1.89 -6.22
C LEU A 75 13.37 1.70 -6.01
N LYS A 76 14.12 1.36 -7.08
CA LYS A 76 15.57 1.23 -7.00
C LYS A 76 16.24 2.56 -6.71
N GLU A 77 15.77 3.65 -7.32
CA GLU A 77 16.28 5.00 -7.07
C GLU A 77 15.90 5.49 -5.67
N GLU A 78 14.62 5.36 -5.28
CA GLU A 78 14.12 5.84 -3.98
C GLU A 78 14.79 5.15 -2.78
N PHE A 79 14.99 3.83 -2.85
CA PHE A 79 15.53 3.04 -1.74
C PHE A 79 17.01 2.66 -1.94
N SER A 80 17.63 3.08 -3.05
CA SER A 80 19.04 2.84 -3.37
C SER A 80 19.47 1.37 -3.23
N TYR A 81 18.67 0.44 -3.78
CA TYR A 81 18.98 -0.99 -3.72
C TYR A 81 20.23 -1.36 -4.52
N THR A 82 21.09 -2.18 -3.92
CA THR A 82 22.34 -2.65 -4.55
C THR A 82 22.08 -3.72 -5.61
N ASN A 83 21.06 -4.56 -5.40
CA ASN A 83 20.70 -5.65 -6.30
C ASN A 83 19.26 -5.49 -6.80
N ILE A 84 19.03 -5.72 -8.09
CA ILE A 84 17.72 -5.66 -8.72
C ILE A 84 16.73 -6.64 -8.06
N HIS A 85 17.21 -7.79 -7.60
CA HIS A 85 16.39 -8.79 -6.92
C HIS A 85 15.97 -8.42 -5.49
N GLN A 86 16.53 -7.35 -4.91
CA GLN A 86 16.08 -6.83 -3.61
C GLN A 86 14.79 -6.00 -3.74
N VAL A 87 14.45 -5.55 -4.95
CA VAL A 87 13.26 -4.75 -5.18
C VAL A 87 12.01 -5.54 -4.77
N PRO A 88 11.14 -4.98 -3.92
CA PRO A 88 9.91 -5.62 -3.48
C PRO A 88 9.03 -6.08 -4.64
N LYS A 89 8.50 -7.30 -4.54
CA LYS A 89 7.54 -7.88 -5.48
C LYS A 89 6.33 -8.44 -4.76
N LEU A 90 5.22 -8.54 -5.47
CA LEU A 90 4.05 -9.28 -5.01
C LEU A 90 4.29 -10.79 -5.15
N GLU A 91 4.10 -11.54 -4.07
CA GLU A 91 4.29 -12.99 -4.08
C GLU A 91 2.97 -13.74 -4.30
N LYS A 92 1.95 -13.34 -3.55
CA LYS A 92 0.60 -13.92 -3.62
C LYS A 92 -0.41 -12.94 -3.05
N ILE A 93 -1.66 -13.08 -3.50
CA ILE A 93 -2.81 -12.47 -2.85
C ILE A 93 -3.70 -13.60 -2.35
N VAL A 94 -4.01 -13.59 -1.06
CA VAL A 94 -4.94 -14.55 -0.46
C VAL A 94 -6.27 -13.84 -0.24
N VAL A 95 -7.32 -14.36 -0.85
CA VAL A 95 -8.69 -13.89 -0.65
C VAL A 95 -9.39 -14.88 0.26
N ASN A 96 -9.93 -14.40 1.37
CA ASN A 96 -10.58 -15.21 2.38
C ASN A 96 -12.01 -14.69 2.62
N CYS A 97 -12.95 -15.60 2.81
CA CYS A 97 -14.32 -15.29 3.22
C CYS A 97 -14.66 -16.16 4.43
N GLY A 98 -14.80 -15.51 5.59
CA GLY A 98 -15.26 -16.16 6.81
C GLY A 98 -16.78 -16.26 6.83
N MET A 99 -17.32 -17.46 7.03
CA MET A 99 -18.76 -17.70 7.07
C MET A 99 -19.15 -18.45 8.34
N GLY A 100 -19.48 -17.72 9.41
CA GLY A 100 -19.82 -18.32 10.70
C GLY A 100 -21.03 -19.27 10.67
N GLN A 101 -21.94 -19.11 9.69
CA GLN A 101 -23.13 -19.97 9.50
C GLN A 101 -22.95 -21.04 8.40
N ALA A 102 -21.74 -21.25 7.88
CA ALA A 102 -21.48 -22.20 6.80
C ALA A 102 -21.82 -23.65 7.18
N ALA A 103 -21.59 -24.05 8.43
CA ALA A 103 -21.83 -25.42 8.89
C ALA A 103 -23.32 -25.81 8.89
N GLN A 104 -24.23 -24.84 8.94
CA GLN A 104 -25.68 -25.07 8.92
C GLN A 104 -26.30 -24.96 7.53
N ASN A 105 -25.63 -24.24 6.62
CA ASN A 105 -26.20 -23.84 5.33
C ASN A 105 -25.24 -24.19 4.18
N GLU A 106 -25.24 -25.45 3.76
CA GLU A 106 -24.39 -25.94 2.66
C GLU A 106 -24.66 -25.22 1.34
N LYS A 107 -25.94 -25.00 0.99
CA LYS A 107 -26.33 -24.23 -0.21
C LYS A 107 -25.74 -22.82 -0.22
N GLY A 108 -25.68 -22.20 0.96
CA GLY A 108 -25.09 -20.88 1.13
C GLY A 108 -23.59 -20.90 0.86
N LEU A 109 -22.89 -21.95 1.31
CA LEU A 109 -21.47 -22.13 1.04
C LEU A 109 -21.22 -22.32 -0.47
N ASP A 110 -21.99 -23.17 -1.14
CA ASP A 110 -21.83 -23.42 -2.58
C ASP A 110 -22.05 -22.16 -3.42
N ALA A 111 -22.99 -21.30 -3.02
CA ALA A 111 -23.20 -20.01 -3.65
C ALA A 111 -21.95 -19.11 -3.53
N ALA A 112 -21.35 -18.99 -2.33
CA ALA A 112 -20.14 -18.19 -2.17
C ALA A 112 -18.92 -18.76 -2.90
N VAL A 113 -18.83 -20.09 -3.05
CA VAL A 113 -17.78 -20.70 -3.87
C VAL A 113 -17.90 -20.23 -5.32
N LYS A 114 -19.12 -20.17 -5.87
CA LYS A 114 -19.39 -19.70 -7.24
C LYS A 114 -19.16 -18.20 -7.40
N GLU A 115 -19.57 -17.40 -6.42
CA GLU A 115 -19.37 -15.94 -6.41
C GLU A 115 -17.88 -15.60 -6.40
N LEU A 116 -17.12 -16.16 -5.45
CA LEU A 116 -15.68 -15.91 -5.34
C LEU A 116 -14.92 -16.47 -6.55
N ALA A 117 -15.36 -17.61 -7.12
CA ALA A 117 -14.81 -18.11 -8.37
C ALA A 117 -15.04 -17.15 -9.55
N SER A 118 -16.19 -16.48 -9.61
CA SER A 118 -16.50 -15.50 -10.66
C SER A 118 -15.61 -14.26 -10.54
N ILE A 119 -15.38 -13.78 -9.30
CA ILE A 119 -14.53 -12.62 -9.03
C ILE A 119 -13.05 -12.92 -9.33
N THR A 120 -12.55 -14.07 -8.87
CA THR A 120 -11.12 -14.40 -8.93
C THR A 120 -10.71 -15.16 -10.19
N GLY A 121 -11.67 -15.79 -10.89
CA GLY A 121 -11.40 -16.71 -11.99
C GLY A 121 -10.83 -18.06 -11.53
N GLN A 122 -10.84 -18.35 -10.22
CA GLN A 122 -10.29 -19.57 -9.65
C GLN A 122 -11.26 -20.16 -8.63
N ARG A 123 -11.53 -21.47 -8.74
CA ARG A 123 -12.38 -22.17 -7.76
C ARG A 123 -11.70 -22.16 -6.39
N PRO A 124 -12.34 -21.60 -5.35
CA PRO A 124 -11.73 -21.51 -4.04
C PRO A 124 -11.83 -22.83 -3.26
N VAL A 125 -11.01 -22.93 -2.22
CA VAL A 125 -10.92 -24.08 -1.31
C VAL A 125 -11.78 -23.84 -0.08
N ILE A 126 -12.55 -24.85 0.32
CA ILE A 126 -13.36 -24.81 1.55
C ILE A 126 -12.45 -25.03 2.76
N THR A 127 -12.44 -24.08 3.69
CA THR A 127 -11.69 -24.19 4.94
C THR A 127 -12.53 -24.86 6.02
N ARG A 128 -11.93 -25.86 6.68
CA ARG A 128 -12.57 -26.64 7.74
C ARG A 128 -12.01 -26.28 9.11
N ALA A 129 -12.84 -26.36 10.14
CA ALA A 129 -12.45 -26.11 11.52
C ALA A 129 -11.41 -27.14 12.00
N LYS A 130 -10.31 -26.65 12.60
CA LYS A 130 -9.25 -27.50 13.16
C LYS A 130 -9.53 -27.98 14.58
N LYS A 131 -10.35 -27.23 15.33
CA LYS A 131 -10.66 -27.49 16.75
C LYS A 131 -12.16 -27.31 16.97
N ALA A 132 -12.73 -28.12 17.86
CA ALA A 132 -14.11 -27.92 18.33
C ALA A 132 -14.16 -26.78 19.35
N ILE A 133 -15.10 -25.86 19.17
CA ILE A 133 -15.33 -24.73 20.09
C ILE A 133 -16.83 -24.58 20.30
N ALA A 134 -17.30 -24.90 21.52
CA ALA A 134 -18.71 -24.92 21.85
C ALA A 134 -19.40 -23.55 21.72
N THR A 135 -18.71 -22.45 22.08
CA THR A 135 -19.22 -21.07 21.97
C THR A 135 -19.66 -20.70 20.55
N PHE A 136 -18.93 -21.20 19.55
CA PHE A 136 -19.24 -20.97 18.13
C PHE A 136 -20.09 -22.09 17.52
N LYS A 137 -20.50 -23.08 18.32
CA LYS A 137 -21.23 -24.28 17.88
C LYS A 137 -20.51 -25.04 16.76
N LEU A 138 -19.17 -25.01 16.77
CA LEU A 138 -18.33 -25.65 15.76
C LEU A 138 -17.76 -26.97 16.27
N ARG A 139 -17.83 -28.00 15.43
CA ARG A 139 -17.15 -29.30 15.60
C ARG A 139 -15.96 -29.39 14.64
N GLU A 140 -15.01 -30.27 14.96
CA GLU A 140 -13.83 -30.50 14.11
C GLU A 140 -14.24 -31.01 12.72
N GLY A 141 -13.55 -30.54 11.69
CA GLY A 141 -13.79 -30.91 10.30
C GLY A 141 -15.01 -30.23 9.64
N GLN A 142 -15.82 -29.46 10.37
CA GLN A 142 -16.94 -28.73 9.79
C GLN A 142 -16.47 -27.57 8.89
N PRO A 143 -17.18 -27.28 7.78
CA PRO A 143 -16.85 -26.15 6.93
C PRO A 143 -17.14 -24.82 7.65
N THR A 144 -16.17 -23.89 7.60
CA THR A 144 -16.26 -22.59 8.29
C THR A 144 -16.08 -21.41 7.34
N GLY A 145 -15.39 -21.60 6.23
CA GLY A 145 -15.15 -20.52 5.29
C GLY A 145 -14.59 -21.01 3.96
N ILE A 146 -14.16 -20.04 3.17
CA ILE A 146 -13.66 -20.27 1.82
C ILE A 146 -12.41 -19.41 1.64
N ALA A 147 -11.36 -19.97 1.05
CA ALA A 147 -10.12 -19.26 0.75
C ALA A 147 -9.62 -19.54 -0.66
N CYS A 148 -9.04 -18.54 -1.31
CA CYS A 148 -8.38 -18.67 -2.60
C CYS A 148 -7.00 -18.00 -2.54
N THR A 149 -5.99 -18.64 -3.11
CA THR A 149 -4.64 -18.07 -3.23
C THR A 149 -4.35 -17.80 -4.69
N LEU A 150 -4.19 -16.52 -5.02
CA LEU A 150 -3.88 -16.04 -6.37
C LEU A 150 -2.37 -15.80 -6.49
N ARG A 151 -1.79 -16.30 -7.58
CA ARG A 151 -0.37 -16.13 -7.91
C ARG A 151 -0.18 -15.79 -9.38
N GLY A 152 1.01 -15.31 -9.73
CA GLY A 152 1.39 -15.06 -11.11
C GLY A 152 0.47 -14.02 -11.79
N LYS A 153 0.00 -14.33 -12.99
CA LYS A 153 -0.80 -13.41 -13.82
C LYS A 153 -2.18 -13.10 -13.23
N VAL A 154 -2.83 -14.11 -12.64
CA VAL A 154 -4.18 -13.99 -12.06
C VAL A 154 -4.19 -13.01 -10.88
N MET A 155 -3.14 -13.03 -10.07
CA MET A 155 -2.95 -12.10 -8.96
C MET A 155 -2.92 -10.64 -9.43
N TYR A 156 -2.13 -10.33 -10.45
CA TYR A 156 -2.08 -8.96 -11.01
C TYR A 156 -3.42 -8.56 -11.62
N ALA A 157 -4.10 -9.46 -12.34
CA ALA A 157 -5.42 -9.15 -12.91
C ALA A 157 -6.48 -8.89 -11.83
N PHE A 158 -6.48 -9.67 -10.75
CA PHE A 158 -7.36 -9.44 -9.61
C PHE A 158 -7.06 -8.11 -8.90
N LEU A 159 -5.77 -7.81 -8.66
CA LEU A 159 -5.35 -6.54 -8.05
C LEU A 159 -5.80 -5.34 -8.89
N ASP A 160 -5.69 -5.44 -10.21
CA ASP A 160 -6.12 -4.41 -11.15
C ASP A 160 -7.62 -4.14 -11.05
N ARG A 161 -8.43 -5.21 -11.10
CA ARG A 161 -9.89 -5.12 -10.90
C ARG A 161 -10.23 -4.57 -9.53
N MET A 162 -9.53 -5.00 -8.49
CA MET A 162 -9.78 -4.54 -7.13
C MET A 162 -9.54 -3.03 -7.00
N ILE A 163 -8.41 -2.52 -7.50
CA ILE A 163 -8.03 -1.11 -7.38
C ILE A 163 -8.90 -0.22 -8.26
N ASN A 164 -9.04 -0.56 -9.55
CA ASN A 164 -9.66 0.33 -10.52
C ASN A 164 -11.20 0.23 -10.56
N LEU A 165 -11.75 -0.90 -10.12
CA LEU A 165 -13.18 -1.21 -10.26
C LEU A 165 -13.84 -1.40 -8.90
N GLY A 166 -13.27 -2.26 -8.05
CA GLY A 166 -13.86 -2.63 -6.76
C GLY A 166 -13.84 -1.49 -5.73
N LEU A 167 -12.67 -0.90 -5.46
CA LEU A 167 -12.51 0.13 -4.44
C LEU A 167 -13.37 1.39 -4.71
N PRO A 168 -13.38 1.98 -5.92
CA PRO A 168 -14.19 3.16 -6.19
C PRO A 168 -15.70 2.91 -6.07
N ARG A 169 -16.15 1.68 -6.31
CA ARG A 169 -17.56 1.28 -6.19
C ARG A 169 -17.97 0.95 -4.75
N THR A 170 -17.03 0.93 -3.82
CA THR A 170 -17.33 0.67 -2.41
C THR A 170 -18.11 1.84 -1.83
N ARG A 171 -19.17 1.54 -1.06
CA ARG A 171 -19.97 2.57 -0.39
C ARG A 171 -19.11 3.38 0.59
N ASP A 172 -19.23 4.70 0.54
CA ASP A 172 -18.50 5.67 1.38
C ASP A 172 -16.97 5.55 1.27
N PHE A 173 -16.46 5.37 0.05
CA PHE A 173 -15.03 5.20 -0.18
C PHE A 173 -14.24 6.52 0.01
N GLN A 174 -13.36 6.54 1.03
CA GLN A 174 -12.48 7.67 1.35
C GLN A 174 -10.98 7.34 1.18
N GLY A 175 -10.67 6.21 0.52
CA GLY A 175 -9.34 5.62 0.50
C GLY A 175 -9.16 4.51 1.53
N VAL A 176 -8.21 3.62 1.26
CA VAL A 176 -7.85 2.50 2.14
C VAL A 176 -6.97 2.96 3.29
N ASN A 177 -7.07 2.28 4.43
CA ASN A 177 -6.30 2.62 5.62
C ASN A 177 -4.81 2.31 5.41
N PRO A 178 -3.91 3.31 5.53
CA PRO A 178 -2.46 3.12 5.39
C PRO A 178 -1.81 2.47 6.62
N ASN A 179 -2.57 2.22 7.70
CA ASN A 179 -2.05 1.56 8.90
C ASN A 179 -2.33 0.04 8.95
N SER A 180 -2.94 -0.54 7.92
CA SER A 180 -3.29 -1.97 7.89
C SER A 180 -2.13 -2.89 7.49
N PHE A 181 -0.89 -2.43 7.68
CA PHE A 181 0.31 -3.26 7.48
C PHE A 181 0.61 -4.08 8.74
N ASP A 182 1.26 -5.22 8.55
CA ASP A 182 1.56 -6.17 9.63
C ASP A 182 2.93 -5.95 10.32
N GLY A 183 3.72 -4.99 9.85
CA GLY A 183 5.08 -4.71 10.32
C GLY A 183 6.19 -5.40 9.51
N HIS A 184 5.83 -6.33 8.62
CA HIS A 184 6.76 -7.11 7.80
C HIS A 184 6.45 -6.94 6.31
N GLY A 185 5.87 -5.80 5.91
CA GLY A 185 5.63 -5.51 4.51
C GLY A 185 4.47 -6.27 3.88
N ASN A 186 3.52 -6.82 4.66
CA ASN A 186 2.26 -7.34 4.12
C ASN A 186 1.10 -6.39 4.44
N TYR A 187 0.10 -6.40 3.56
CA TYR A 187 -1.03 -5.47 3.66
C TYR A 187 -2.36 -6.22 3.60
N ASN A 188 -3.25 -5.90 4.54
CA ASN A 188 -4.56 -6.55 4.62
C ASN A 188 -5.68 -5.51 4.49
N ILE A 189 -6.70 -5.84 3.70
CA ILE A 189 -7.92 -5.04 3.56
C ILE A 189 -9.15 -5.92 3.67
N GLY A 190 -10.19 -5.39 4.30
CA GLY A 190 -11.50 -6.02 4.41
C GLY A 190 -12.52 -5.30 3.53
N PHE A 191 -13.25 -6.07 2.73
CA PHE A 191 -14.44 -5.65 2.01
C PHE A 191 -15.67 -6.06 2.82
N LYS A 192 -16.57 -5.09 3.03
CA LYS A 192 -17.84 -5.34 3.73
C LYS A 192 -18.83 -6.10 2.85
N ASP A 193 -18.78 -5.88 1.54
CA ASP A 193 -19.67 -6.49 0.56
C ASP A 193 -18.90 -6.91 -0.69
N GLN A 194 -19.26 -8.06 -1.26
CA GLN A 194 -18.72 -8.59 -2.51
C GLN A 194 -19.38 -7.99 -3.75
N GLY A 195 -20.54 -7.32 -3.59
CA GLY A 195 -21.23 -6.62 -4.66
C GLY A 195 -20.45 -5.45 -5.28
N VAL A 196 -19.27 -5.12 -4.76
CA VAL A 196 -18.35 -4.13 -5.37
C VAL A 196 -17.80 -4.61 -6.72
N PHE A 197 -17.79 -5.92 -6.97
CA PHE A 197 -17.33 -6.51 -8.22
C PHE A 197 -18.49 -6.63 -9.23
N PRO A 198 -18.35 -6.12 -10.48
CA PRO A 198 -19.42 -6.19 -11.48
C PRO A 198 -19.73 -7.60 -11.98
N GLU A 199 -18.84 -8.56 -11.76
CA GLU A 199 -19.09 -9.97 -12.06
C GLU A 199 -20.23 -10.55 -11.22
N ILE A 200 -20.54 -9.94 -10.07
CA ILE A 200 -21.65 -10.34 -9.21
C ILE A 200 -22.90 -9.54 -9.56
N ARG A 201 -23.99 -10.26 -9.88
CA ARG A 201 -25.31 -9.65 -10.11
C ARG A 201 -26.04 -9.48 -8.79
N TYR A 202 -26.39 -8.25 -8.44
CA TYR A 202 -27.09 -7.95 -7.18
C TYR A 202 -28.40 -8.72 -7.01
N ASP A 203 -29.16 -8.94 -8.08
CA ASP A 203 -30.46 -9.62 -8.03
C ASP A 203 -30.37 -11.08 -7.56
N VAL A 204 -29.20 -11.70 -7.73
CA VAL A 204 -28.95 -13.11 -7.37
C VAL A 204 -28.36 -13.22 -5.96
N ILE A 205 -27.88 -12.11 -5.37
CA ILE A 205 -27.26 -12.12 -4.04
C ILE A 205 -28.36 -12.28 -2.98
N GLY A 206 -28.40 -13.44 -2.33
CA GLY A 206 -29.33 -13.67 -1.23
C GLY A 206 -28.93 -12.93 0.06
N LYS A 207 -27.68 -13.06 0.50
CA LYS A 207 -27.15 -12.39 1.69
C LYS A 207 -25.83 -11.73 1.35
N GLN A 208 -25.65 -10.49 1.77
CA GLN A 208 -24.38 -9.77 1.67
C GLN A 208 -23.30 -10.50 2.46
N ARG A 209 -22.11 -10.61 1.87
CA ARG A 209 -20.95 -11.28 2.46
C ARG A 209 -19.76 -10.37 2.33
N GLY A 210 -18.89 -10.37 3.34
CA GLY A 210 -17.60 -9.72 3.26
C GLY A 210 -16.54 -10.61 2.62
N MET A 211 -15.37 -10.04 2.36
CA MET A 211 -14.14 -10.78 2.08
C MET A 211 -12.94 -10.04 2.65
N ASP A 212 -11.93 -10.78 3.08
CA ASP A 212 -10.63 -10.25 3.47
C ASP A 212 -9.63 -10.55 2.35
N VAL A 213 -8.85 -9.55 1.98
CA VAL A 213 -7.79 -9.67 0.98
C VAL A 213 -6.45 -9.38 1.66
N CYS A 214 -5.58 -10.39 1.67
CA CYS A 214 -4.23 -10.30 2.20
C CYS A 214 -3.24 -10.26 1.03
N ILE A 215 -2.56 -9.13 0.88
CA ILE A 215 -1.51 -8.92 -0.12
C ILE A 215 -0.18 -9.23 0.53
N VAL A 216 0.47 -10.29 0.04
CA VAL A 216 1.78 -10.73 0.54
C VAL A 216 2.85 -10.25 -0.42
N THR A 217 3.84 -9.56 0.13
CA THR A 217 4.96 -9.02 -0.64
C THR A 217 6.28 -9.53 -0.09
N SER A 218 7.35 -9.38 -0.87
CA SER A 218 8.71 -9.68 -0.43
C SER A 218 9.37 -8.52 0.33
N ALA A 219 8.67 -7.40 0.54
CA ALA A 219 9.19 -6.26 1.27
C ALA A 219 9.53 -6.65 2.72
N LYS A 220 10.59 -6.08 3.28
CA LYS A 220 10.93 -6.32 4.69
C LYS A 220 10.29 -5.29 5.61
N THR A 221 9.98 -4.11 5.07
CA THR A 221 9.43 -2.99 5.83
C THR A 221 8.13 -2.49 5.23
N ASP A 222 7.26 -1.95 6.09
CA ASP A 222 5.97 -1.40 5.66
C ASP A 222 6.13 -0.19 4.73
N LYS A 223 7.24 0.55 4.83
CA LYS A 223 7.53 1.71 3.98
C LYS A 223 7.71 1.31 2.51
N GLU A 224 8.47 0.25 2.29
CA GLU A 224 8.71 -0.32 0.96
C GLU A 224 7.40 -0.85 0.36
N CYS A 225 6.62 -1.59 1.15
CA CYS A 225 5.33 -2.13 0.71
C CYS A 225 4.31 -1.02 0.43
N PHE A 226 4.22 -0.02 1.28
CA PHE A 226 3.36 1.14 1.08
C PHE A 226 3.70 1.86 -0.24
N ARG A 227 4.99 2.09 -0.50
CA ARG A 227 5.41 2.70 -1.77
C ARG A 227 5.13 1.82 -2.97
N LEU A 228 5.41 0.52 -2.88
CA LEU A 228 5.07 -0.44 -3.93
C LEU A 228 3.57 -0.38 -4.29
N LEU A 229 2.68 -0.45 -3.30
CA LEU A 229 1.23 -0.42 -3.51
C LEU A 229 0.75 0.94 -4.01
N ALA A 230 1.30 2.04 -3.50
CA ALA A 230 0.96 3.38 -3.94
C ALA A 230 1.33 3.60 -5.42
N LEU A 231 2.51 3.14 -5.84
CA LEU A 231 2.95 3.20 -7.25
C LEU A 231 2.12 2.31 -8.17
N MET A 232 1.57 1.20 -7.65
CA MET A 232 0.60 0.38 -8.38
C MET A 232 -0.80 1.01 -8.49
N GLY A 233 -1.03 2.16 -7.85
CA GLY A 233 -2.28 2.91 -7.90
C GLY A 233 -3.22 2.66 -6.73
N MET A 234 -2.75 2.09 -5.61
CA MET A 234 -3.59 1.88 -4.44
C MET A 234 -4.04 3.23 -3.83
N PRO A 235 -5.34 3.49 -3.72
CA PRO A 235 -5.88 4.75 -3.18
C PRO A 235 -5.82 4.79 -1.65
N PHE A 236 -4.69 5.20 -1.08
CA PHE A 236 -4.57 5.40 0.37
C PHE A 236 -5.29 6.67 0.83
N ARG A 237 -5.90 6.62 2.02
CA ARG A 237 -6.55 7.78 2.65
C ARG A 237 -5.50 8.85 2.99
N GLU A 238 -5.81 10.11 2.66
CA GLU A 238 -4.96 11.26 2.98
C GLU A 238 -4.79 11.44 4.50
N GLY A 239 -3.56 11.74 4.93
CA GLY A 239 -3.23 11.96 6.35
C GLY A 239 -2.71 10.72 7.10
N GLY A 240 -2.55 9.57 6.44
CA GLY A 240 -1.87 8.42 7.01
C GLY A 240 -0.74 7.91 6.10
N GLY A 241 0.47 7.87 6.64
CA GLY A 241 1.55 7.03 6.12
C GLY A 241 1.83 5.90 7.12
N PRO A 242 2.66 4.90 6.78
CA PRO A 242 3.06 3.87 7.73
C PRO A 242 3.71 4.54 8.95
N VAL A 243 2.95 4.65 10.04
CA VAL A 243 3.46 5.10 11.32
C VAL A 243 4.34 3.96 11.83
N ASN A 244 5.57 4.26 12.27
CA ASN A 244 6.34 3.32 13.07
C ASN A 244 5.57 3.08 14.36
N VAL A 245 4.65 2.10 14.37
CA VAL A 245 3.91 1.73 15.56
C VAL A 245 4.88 1.00 16.46
N VAL A 246 5.61 1.75 17.29
CA VAL A 246 6.25 1.22 18.48
C VAL A 246 5.11 0.74 19.36
N ARG A 247 4.72 -0.54 19.23
CA ARG A 247 3.78 -1.19 20.12
C ARG A 247 4.42 -1.19 21.50
N LYS A 248 4.21 -0.13 22.29
CA LYS A 248 4.45 -0.16 23.72
C LYS A 248 3.52 -1.24 24.26
N LYS A 249 4.04 -2.45 24.43
CA LYS A 249 3.38 -3.50 25.23
C LYS A 249 3.17 -2.87 26.60
N LYS A 250 1.97 -2.37 26.87
CA LYS A 250 1.54 -2.05 28.22
C LYS A 250 1.48 -3.41 28.91
N LEU A 251 2.54 -3.76 29.63
CA LEU A 251 2.56 -4.94 30.51
C LEU A 251 1.31 -4.81 31.38
N LYS A 252 0.34 -5.72 31.20
CA LYS A 252 -0.76 -5.81 32.15
C LYS A 252 -0.13 -6.21 33.48
N SER A 253 -0.28 -5.38 34.50
CA SER A 253 0.00 -5.78 35.87
C SER A 253 -0.85 -7.01 36.16
N HIS A 254 -0.22 -8.17 36.36
CA HIS A 254 -0.91 -9.35 36.84
C HIS A 254 -1.45 -9.03 38.24
N HIS A 255 -2.76 -8.93 38.38
CA HIS A 255 -3.41 -8.94 39.68
C HIS A 255 -3.39 -10.39 40.16
N PHE A 256 -2.27 -10.79 40.79
CA PHE A 256 -2.21 -12.04 41.53
C PHE A 256 -2.92 -11.79 42.87
N ASP A 257 -4.17 -12.22 42.97
CA ASP A 257 -4.91 -12.26 44.23
C ASP A 257 -4.16 -13.16 45.22
N SER A 258 -3.45 -12.55 46.17
CA SER A 258 -2.73 -13.25 47.24
C SER A 258 -3.67 -13.76 48.35
N LYS A 259 -4.89 -14.18 48.00
CA LYS A 259 -5.94 -14.56 48.96
C LYS A 259 -6.15 -16.06 49.13
N ALA A 260 -5.15 -16.89 48.78
CA ALA A 260 -5.18 -18.34 48.97
C ALA A 260 -4.20 -18.83 50.07
N LYS A 261 -3.89 -17.99 51.07
CA LYS A 261 -2.94 -18.35 52.16
C LYS A 261 -3.44 -17.98 53.56
N ALA A 262 -4.75 -18.10 53.81
CA ALA A 262 -5.35 -17.84 55.13
C ALA A 262 -6.23 -18.97 55.70
N ASP A 263 -6.43 -20.09 55.00
CA ASP A 263 -7.23 -21.24 55.50
C ASP A 263 -6.37 -22.46 55.84
N ALA A 264 -5.20 -22.22 56.41
CA ALA A 264 -4.38 -23.27 57.03
C ALA A 264 -3.97 -22.82 58.43
N ARG A 265 -4.97 -22.72 59.34
CA ARG A 265 -4.84 -22.77 60.81
C ARG A 265 -6.23 -22.59 61.45
N ARG A 266 -6.95 -23.70 61.59
CA ARG A 266 -7.73 -24.11 62.77
C ARG A 266 -8.29 -25.49 62.56
#